data_AF-A0A7C5DAI8-F1
#
_entry.id   AF-A0A7C5DAI8-F1
#
_cell.length_a   1.000
_cell.length_b   1.000
_cell.length_c   1.000
_cell.angle_alpha   90.00
_cell.angle_beta   90.00
_cell.angle_gamma   90.00
#
_symmetry.space_group_name_H-M   'P 1'
#
loop_
_entity.id
_entity.type
_entity.pdbx_description
1 polymer ?
#
loop_
_entity_poly.entity_id
_entity_poly.type
_entity_poly.pdbx_seq_one_letter_code
_entity_poly.pdbx_strand_id
1 'polypeptide(L)'
;MKNKTKAQLIDKIRRLEKRVNDFQKSEIISKQMLKDSDIEYRTLVENVMDGIYIISLKGFEYVNPAFEQILGYKAKEIYNKDWFNIFFKPELVDEMNSIWSSAWGAKSHSYNNPILNKAGEERIISWQTSGFYEEEDEKKHLLL
;
A
#
# COMPACT_ATOMS: atom_id res chain seq x y z
N MET A 1 -30.27 38.97 -28.77
CA MET A 1 -28.98 38.26 -28.62
C MET A 1 -27.86 39.21 -29.04
N LYS A 2 -26.90 39.53 -28.16
CA LYS A 2 -25.75 40.37 -28.53
C LYS A 2 -24.75 39.51 -29.32
N ASN A 3 -24.66 39.70 -30.63
CA ASN A 3 -23.65 39.07 -31.46
C ASN A 3 -22.26 39.64 -31.12
N LYS A 4 -21.31 38.76 -30.80
CA LYS A 4 -19.93 39.16 -30.54
C LYS A 4 -19.25 39.59 -31.84
N THR A 5 -18.42 40.62 -31.77
CA THR A 5 -17.66 41.09 -32.94
C THR A 5 -16.51 40.13 -33.25
N LYS A 6 -16.01 40.15 -34.50
CA LYS A 6 -14.86 39.33 -34.93
C LYS A 6 -13.63 39.50 -34.02
N ALA A 7 -13.35 40.74 -33.59
CA ALA A 7 -12.25 41.03 -32.67
C ALA A 7 -12.44 40.37 -31.29
N GLN A 8 -13.67 40.36 -30.76
CA GLN A 8 -13.97 39.69 -29.48
C GLN A 8 -13.83 38.16 -29.55
N LEU A 9 -14.11 37.56 -30.72
CA LEU A 9 -13.91 36.13 -30.92
C LEU A 9 -12.43 35.76 -31.00
N ILE A 10 -11.63 36.56 -31.72
CA ILE A 10 -10.17 36.36 -31.83
C ILE A 10 -9.49 36.47 -30.46
N ASP A 11 -9.85 37.48 -29.65
CA ASP A 11 -9.30 37.62 -28.30
C ASP A 11 -9.69 36.44 -27.40
N LYS A 12 -10.94 35.97 -27.51
CA LYS A 12 -11.40 34.79 -26.77
C LYS A 12 -10.62 33.53 -27.16
N ILE A 13 -10.36 33.31 -28.45
CA ILE A 13 -9.56 32.16 -28.94
C ILE A 13 -8.15 32.22 -28.36
N ARG A 14 -7.46 33.36 -28.45
CA ARG A 14 -6.11 33.52 -27.87
C ARG A 14 -6.07 33.21 -26.37
N ARG A 15 -7.07 33.66 -25.61
CA ARG A 15 -7.16 33.37 -24.16
C ARG A 15 -7.39 31.88 -23.91
N LEU A 16 -8.19 31.21 -24.74
CA LEU A 16 -8.42 29.77 -24.62
C LEU A 16 -7.17 28.96 -24.96
N GLU A 17 -6.47 29.29 -26.03
CA GLU A 17 -5.19 28.66 -26.40
C GLU A 17 -4.16 28.77 -25.28
N LYS A 18 -4.04 29.96 -24.67
CA LYS A 18 -3.16 30.15 -23.52
C LYS A 18 -3.55 29.25 -22.35
N ARG A 19 -4.85 29.21 -21.99
CA ARG A 19 -5.35 28.36 -20.89
C ARG A 19 -5.11 26.87 -21.16
N VAL A 20 -5.28 26.41 -22.39
CA VAL A 20 -5.04 25.01 -22.78
C VAL A 20 -3.56 24.67 -22.59
N ASN A 21 -2.64 25.52 -23.06
CA ASN A 21 -1.20 25.30 -22.87
C ASN A 21 -0.80 25.29 -21.39
N ASP A 22 -1.35 26.21 -20.59
CA ASP A 22 -1.08 26.28 -19.15
C ASP A 22 -1.61 25.01 -18.44
N PHE A 23 -2.79 24.52 -18.83
CA PHE A 23 -3.35 23.27 -18.31
C PHE A 23 -2.50 22.05 -18.67
N GLN A 24 -2.05 21.93 -19.93
CA GLN A 24 -1.19 20.83 -20.36
C GLN A 24 0.15 20.82 -19.62
N LYS A 25 0.76 22.00 -19.41
CA LYS A 25 1.98 22.11 -18.60
C LYS A 25 1.76 21.66 -17.17
N SER A 26 0.66 22.11 -16.55
CA SER A 26 0.29 21.68 -15.20
C SER A 26 0.10 20.17 -15.13
N GLU A 27 -0.57 19.55 -16.10
CA GLU A 27 -0.80 18.10 -16.14
C GLU A 27 0.53 17.32 -16.24
N ILE A 28 1.45 17.77 -17.09
CA ILE A 28 2.77 17.15 -17.22
C ILE A 28 3.55 17.23 -15.91
N ILE A 29 3.57 18.40 -15.26
CA ILE A 29 4.25 18.60 -13.99
C ILE A 29 3.62 17.71 -12.90
N SER A 30 2.30 17.67 -12.79
CA SER A 30 1.61 16.80 -11.82
C SER A 30 1.92 15.33 -12.05
N LYS A 31 1.95 14.86 -13.31
CA LYS A 31 2.33 13.48 -13.63
C LYS A 31 3.77 13.17 -13.29
N GLN A 32 4.69 14.12 -13.49
CA GLN A 32 6.09 13.94 -13.14
C GLN A 32 6.27 13.90 -11.62
N MET A 33 5.64 14.82 -10.89
CA MET A 33 5.68 14.83 -9.42
C MET A 33 5.13 13.54 -8.82
N LEU A 34 4.04 12.99 -9.39
CA LEU A 34 3.50 11.71 -8.95
C LEU A 34 4.50 10.57 -9.15
N LYS A 35 5.14 10.49 -10.34
CA LYS A 35 6.16 9.48 -10.62
C LYS A 35 7.38 9.60 -9.72
N ASP A 36 7.86 10.82 -9.49
CA ASP A 36 9.02 11.06 -8.63
C ASP A 36 8.72 10.66 -7.19
N SER A 37 7.53 11.01 -6.69
CA SER A 37 7.05 10.58 -5.37
C SER A 37 6.91 9.06 -5.26
N ASP A 38 6.42 8.38 -6.30
CA ASP A 38 6.31 6.92 -6.33
C ASP A 38 7.68 6.24 -6.29
N ILE A 39 8.66 6.78 -7.03
CA ILE A 39 10.04 6.28 -7.06
C ILE A 39 10.70 6.48 -5.69
N GLU A 40 10.54 7.66 -5.10
CA GLU A 40 11.07 7.98 -3.78
C GLU A 40 10.49 7.05 -2.71
N TYR A 41 9.16 6.89 -2.69
CA TYR A 41 8.48 5.96 -1.77
C TYR A 41 8.98 4.52 -1.93
N ARG A 42 9.04 4.01 -3.16
CA ARG A 42 9.55 2.65 -3.44
C ARG A 42 10.99 2.49 -2.97
N THR A 43 11.84 3.47 -3.28
CA THR A 43 13.26 3.44 -2.89
C THR A 43 13.39 3.40 -1.37
N LEU A 44 12.59 4.18 -0.64
CA LEU A 44 12.61 4.16 0.83
C LEU A 44 12.22 2.77 1.35
N VAL A 45 11.06 2.25 0.94
CA VAL A 45 10.52 0.97 1.43
C VAL A 45 11.40 -0.23 1.06
N GLU A 46 12.00 -0.23 -0.13
CA GLU A 46 12.85 -1.32 -0.61
C GLU A 46 14.22 -1.38 0.06
N ASN A 47 14.71 -0.27 0.63
CA ASN A 47 16.01 -0.21 1.30
C ASN A 47 15.93 -0.34 2.84
N VAL A 48 14.73 -0.34 3.42
CA VAL A 48 14.55 -0.60 4.85
C VAL A 48 14.88 -2.07 5.15
N MET A 49 15.63 -2.32 6.23
CA MET A 49 16.00 -3.67 6.68
C MET A 49 14.87 -4.39 7.41
N ASP A 50 13.92 -3.65 7.95
CA ASP A 50 12.71 -4.20 8.53
C ASP A 50 11.75 -4.64 7.43
N GLY A 51 11.04 -5.74 7.68
CA GLY A 51 9.92 -6.12 6.84
C GLY A 51 8.90 -4.98 6.81
N ILE A 52 8.28 -4.72 5.67
CA ILE A 52 7.13 -3.82 5.55
C ILE A 52 6.08 -4.61 4.78
N TYR A 53 4.82 -4.53 5.22
CA TYR A 53 3.74 -5.25 4.59
C TYR A 53 2.43 -4.45 4.56
N ILE A 54 1.56 -4.86 3.64
CA ILE A 54 0.15 -4.50 3.62
C ILE A 54 -0.63 -5.81 3.60
N ILE A 55 -1.53 -5.96 4.55
CA ILE A 55 -2.37 -7.15 4.67
C ILE A 55 -3.84 -6.75 4.78
N SER A 56 -4.71 -7.49 4.10
CA SER A 56 -6.16 -7.37 4.20
C SER A 56 -6.79 -8.69 4.66
N LEU A 57 -8.13 -8.73 4.73
CA LEU A 57 -8.85 -9.98 5.01
C LEU A 57 -8.61 -11.07 3.96
N LYS A 58 -8.08 -10.72 2.78
CA LYS A 58 -7.72 -11.69 1.73
C LYS A 58 -6.32 -12.29 1.92
N GLY A 59 -5.50 -11.72 2.81
CA GLY A 59 -4.10 -12.07 3.02
C GLY A 59 -3.16 -10.93 2.63
N PHE A 60 -1.86 -11.24 2.48
CA PHE A 60 -0.86 -10.24 2.11
C PHE A 60 -1.11 -9.70 0.71
N GLU A 61 -1.08 -8.38 0.56
CA GLU A 61 -1.20 -7.68 -0.73
C GLU A 61 0.13 -7.05 -1.15
N TYR A 62 0.95 -6.69 -0.17
CA TYR A 62 2.29 -6.17 -0.38
C TYR A 62 3.23 -6.67 0.70
N VAL A 63 4.48 -6.92 0.32
CA VAL A 63 5.62 -7.10 1.23
C VAL A 63 6.86 -6.50 0.57
N ASN A 64 7.76 -5.89 1.34
CA ASN A 64 9.02 -5.38 0.82
C ASN A 64 10.09 -6.50 0.68
N PRO A 65 11.23 -6.24 0.01
CA PRO A 65 12.30 -7.23 -0.14
C PRO A 65 12.89 -7.72 1.17
N ALA A 66 12.96 -6.89 2.21
CA ALA A 66 13.46 -7.31 3.52
C ALA A 66 12.55 -8.36 4.16
N PHE A 67 11.23 -8.21 4.06
CA PHE A 67 10.28 -9.23 4.50
C PHE A 67 10.54 -10.58 3.82
N GLU A 68 10.77 -10.57 2.49
CA GLU A 68 11.11 -11.79 1.75
C GLU A 68 12.41 -12.43 2.26
N GLN A 69 13.42 -11.62 2.59
CA GLN A 69 14.71 -12.10 3.10
C GLN A 69 14.59 -12.69 4.51
N ILE A 70 13.84 -12.02 5.39
CA ILE A 70 13.66 -12.46 6.78
C ILE A 70 12.89 -13.79 6.83
N LEU A 71 11.84 -13.94 6.01
CA LEU A 71 10.96 -15.13 6.05
C LEU A 71 11.28 -16.19 4.99
N GLY A 72 12.12 -15.87 4.01
CA GLY A 72 12.50 -16.78 2.93
C GLY A 72 11.42 -17.01 1.87
N TYR A 73 10.28 -16.34 1.96
CA TYR A 73 9.19 -16.42 0.99
C TYR A 73 9.27 -15.30 -0.04
N LYS A 74 9.03 -15.62 -1.31
CA LYS A 74 8.74 -14.58 -2.31
C LYS A 74 7.31 -14.08 -2.13
N ALA A 75 7.11 -12.78 -2.36
CA ALA A 75 5.82 -12.09 -2.35
C ALA A 75 4.71 -12.91 -3.03
N LYS A 76 4.96 -13.32 -4.28
CA LYS A 76 4.02 -14.14 -5.08
C LYS A 76 3.65 -15.48 -4.45
N GLU A 77 4.44 -16.00 -3.51
CA GLU A 77 4.18 -17.27 -2.84
C GLU A 77 3.24 -17.12 -1.65
N ILE A 78 3.06 -15.91 -1.11
CA ILE A 78 2.26 -15.64 0.10
C ILE A 78 1.09 -14.69 -0.15
N TYR A 79 1.07 -13.99 -1.29
CA TYR A 79 -0.01 -13.08 -1.63
C TYR A 79 -1.36 -13.78 -1.72
N ASN A 80 -2.36 -13.15 -1.10
CA ASN A 80 -3.74 -13.66 -0.99
C ASN A 80 -3.87 -15.09 -0.48
N LYS A 81 -2.88 -15.57 0.28
CA LYS A 81 -2.95 -16.87 0.95
C LYS A 81 -3.28 -16.68 2.42
N ASP A 82 -3.83 -17.75 2.99
CA ASP A 82 -3.97 -17.86 4.44
C ASP A 82 -2.58 -17.96 5.08
N TRP A 83 -2.13 -16.83 5.61
CA TRP A 83 -0.81 -16.69 6.18
C TRP A 83 -0.69 -17.34 7.57
N PHE A 84 -1.80 -17.59 8.26
CA PHE A 84 -1.75 -18.27 9.55
C PHE A 84 -1.22 -19.69 9.39
N ASN A 85 -1.74 -20.39 8.37
CA ASN A 85 -1.29 -21.74 8.01
C ASN A 85 0.12 -21.79 7.41
N ILE A 86 0.69 -20.66 7.00
CA ILE A 86 2.04 -20.59 6.43
C ILE A 86 3.07 -20.32 7.54
N PHE A 87 2.75 -19.43 8.48
CA PHE A 87 3.71 -18.92 9.46
C PHE A 87 3.58 -19.55 10.85
N PHE A 88 2.48 -20.21 11.18
CA PHE A 88 2.29 -20.79 12.51
C PHE A 88 2.28 -22.32 12.48
N LYS A 89 2.71 -22.91 13.60
CA LYS A 89 2.50 -24.34 13.86
C LYS A 89 0.99 -24.60 13.89
N PRO A 90 0.50 -25.76 13.40
CA PRO A 90 -0.94 -26.05 13.34
C PRO A 90 -1.67 -25.88 14.68
N GLU A 91 -1.01 -26.23 15.78
CA GLU A 91 -1.53 -26.10 17.15
C GLU A 91 -1.73 -24.65 17.62
N LEU A 92 -1.09 -23.67 16.97
CA LEU A 92 -1.20 -22.24 17.29
C LEU A 92 -2.14 -21.49 16.35
N VAL A 93 -2.57 -22.10 15.24
CA VAL A 93 -3.33 -21.40 14.19
C VAL A 93 -4.63 -20.81 14.72
N ASP A 94 -5.41 -21.57 15.50
CA ASP A 94 -6.70 -21.10 16.01
C ASP A 94 -6.55 -19.96 17.02
N GLU A 95 -5.58 -20.06 17.93
CA GLU A 95 -5.28 -19.00 18.91
C GLU A 95 -4.86 -17.72 18.19
N MET A 96 -3.94 -17.81 17.24
CA MET A 96 -3.42 -16.66 16.50
C MET A 96 -4.50 -16.03 15.63
N ASN A 97 -5.35 -16.83 14.98
CA ASN A 97 -6.51 -16.33 14.26
C ASN A 97 -7.44 -15.51 15.16
N SER A 98 -7.71 -15.97 16.38
CA SER A 98 -8.54 -15.23 17.33
C SER A 98 -7.91 -13.89 17.75
N ILE A 99 -6.61 -13.88 18.04
CA ILE A 99 -5.88 -12.66 18.43
C ILE A 99 -5.91 -11.64 17.29
N TRP A 100 -5.49 -12.06 16.09
CA TRP A 100 -5.42 -11.16 14.94
C TRP A 100 -6.78 -10.75 14.41
N SER A 101 -7.83 -11.57 14.60
CA SER A 101 -9.20 -11.17 14.30
C SER A 101 -9.64 -9.93 15.09
N SER A 102 -9.18 -9.81 16.33
CA SER A 102 -9.44 -8.65 17.18
C SER A 102 -8.61 -7.41 16.83
N ALA A 103 -7.50 -7.58 16.09
CA ALA A 103 -6.67 -6.47 15.63
C ALA A 103 -7.34 -5.68 14.48
N TRP A 104 -8.23 -6.32 13.71
CA TRP A 104 -9.02 -5.62 12.70
C TRP A 104 -10.00 -4.64 13.34
N GLY A 105 -10.02 -3.41 12.83
CA GLY A 105 -10.76 -2.29 13.40
C GLY A 105 -9.96 -1.49 14.45
N ALA A 106 -8.82 -2.00 14.94
CA ALA A 106 -7.97 -1.24 15.86
C ALA A 106 -7.14 -0.19 15.10
N LYS A 107 -6.89 0.96 15.75
CA LYS A 107 -6.03 2.03 15.20
C LYS A 107 -4.56 1.59 15.13
N SER A 108 -4.10 0.84 16.12
CA SER A 108 -2.77 0.24 16.16
C SER A 108 -2.79 -1.03 17.01
N HIS A 109 -1.95 -1.99 16.64
CA HIS A 109 -1.74 -3.24 17.35
C HIS A 109 -0.24 -3.58 17.34
N SER A 110 0.27 -4.17 18.42
CA SER A 110 1.60 -4.73 18.43
C SER A 110 1.57 -6.08 19.12
N TYR A 111 2.27 -7.04 18.53
CA TYR A 111 2.29 -8.40 19.00
C TYR A 111 3.65 -9.04 18.73
N ASN A 112 4.14 -9.86 19.65
CA ASN A 112 5.41 -10.56 19.51
C ASN A 112 5.14 -12.05 19.60
N ASN A 113 5.51 -12.81 18.58
CA ASN A 113 5.27 -14.25 18.55
C ASN A 113 6.32 -14.99 17.73
N PRO A 114 6.54 -16.29 18.02
CA PRO A 114 7.29 -17.15 17.11
C PRO A 114 6.48 -17.40 15.83
N ILE A 115 7.18 -17.50 14.71
CA ILE A 115 6.67 -17.99 13.43
C ILE A 115 7.68 -18.94 12.79
N LEU A 116 7.23 -19.71 11.80
CA LEU A 116 8.05 -20.54 10.94
C LEU A 116 8.36 -19.80 9.65
N ASN A 117 9.65 -19.73 9.31
CA ASN A 117 10.08 -19.31 7.98
C ASN A 117 9.90 -20.44 6.95
N LYS A 118 10.21 -20.17 5.67
CA LYS A 118 10.08 -21.16 4.60
C LYS A 118 10.91 -22.44 4.80
N ALA A 119 12.02 -22.35 5.52
CA ALA A 119 12.87 -23.49 5.85
C ALA A 119 12.33 -24.30 7.05
N GLY A 120 11.24 -23.87 7.68
CA GLY A 120 10.67 -24.49 8.88
C GLY A 120 11.40 -24.09 10.17
N GLU A 121 12.27 -23.08 10.12
CA GLU A 121 12.98 -22.58 11.28
C GLU A 121 12.13 -21.56 12.04
N GLU A 122 12.15 -21.64 13.36
CA GLU A 122 11.44 -20.70 14.20
C GLU A 122 12.17 -19.34 14.26
N ARG A 123 11.39 -18.25 14.20
CA ARG A 123 11.85 -16.87 14.34
C ARG A 123 10.85 -16.10 15.21
N ILE A 124 11.34 -15.35 16.19
CA ILE A 124 10.50 -14.42 16.94
C ILE A 124 10.38 -13.14 16.11
N ILE A 125 9.16 -12.76 15.75
CA ILE A 125 8.87 -11.52 15.04
C ILE A 125 8.12 -10.57 15.96
N SER A 126 8.54 -9.31 15.95
CA SER A 126 7.79 -8.21 16.53
C SER A 126 6.96 -7.56 15.44
N TRP A 127 5.65 -7.72 15.54
CA TRP A 127 4.69 -7.11 14.64
C TRP A 127 4.29 -5.75 15.22
N GLN A 128 4.41 -4.72 14.40
CA GLN A 128 3.80 -3.43 14.63
C GLN A 128 2.86 -3.17 13.47
N THR A 129 1.64 -2.77 13.80
CA THR A 129 0.61 -2.67 12.78
C THR A 129 -0.28 -1.49 13.06
N SER A 130 -0.52 -0.67 12.05
CA SER A 130 -1.50 0.40 12.07
C SER A 130 -2.67 0.04 11.16
N GLY A 131 -3.89 0.24 11.68
CA GLY A 131 -5.11 0.02 10.91
C GLY A 131 -5.43 1.22 10.03
N PHE A 132 -5.64 0.98 8.74
CA PHE A 132 -6.16 1.95 7.80
C PHE A 132 -7.53 1.46 7.29
N TYR A 133 -8.57 2.26 7.52
CA TYR A 133 -9.95 1.93 7.20
C TYR A 133 -10.53 3.11 6.41
N GLU A 134 -10.92 2.88 5.15
CA GLU A 134 -11.67 3.86 4.35
C GLU A 134 -13.18 3.72 4.63
N GLU A 135 -13.92 4.84 4.65
CA GLU A 135 -15.33 4.92 5.10
C GLU A 135 -16.35 4.24 4.15
N GLU A 136 -15.93 3.78 2.98
CA GLU A 136 -16.77 2.98 2.08
C GLU A 136 -16.17 1.56 1.94
N ASP A 137 -16.97 0.56 2.32
CA ASP A 137 -16.68 -0.88 2.36
C ASP A 137 -15.59 -1.39 1.38
N GLU A 138 -14.56 -2.04 1.94
CA GLU A 138 -14.03 -3.37 1.55
C GLU A 138 -12.58 -3.58 2.01
N LYS A 139 -11.87 -2.52 2.39
CA LYS A 139 -10.41 -2.57 2.54
C LYS A 139 -9.95 -2.21 3.95
N LYS A 140 -10.10 -3.18 4.85
CA LYS A 140 -9.40 -3.17 6.14
C LYS A 140 -7.95 -3.52 5.87
N HIS A 141 -7.06 -2.52 5.92
CA HIS A 141 -5.62 -2.77 5.77
C HIS A 141 -4.92 -2.64 7.11
N LEU A 142 -3.98 -3.53 7.30
CA LEU A 142 -3.01 -3.49 8.37
C LEU A 142 -1.65 -3.25 7.71
N LEU A 143 -0.98 -2.17 8.13
CA LEU A 143 0.32 -1.73 7.61
C LEU A 143 1.37 -1.78 8.72
N LEU A 144 2.58 -2.23 8.37
CA LEU A 144 3.79 -2.13 9.19
C LEU A 144 4.54 -0.85 8.89
#